data_AF-A0A661RCF7-F1
#
_entry.id   AF-A0A661RCF7-F1
#
_cell.length_a   1.000
_cell.length_b   1.000
_cell.length_c   1.000
_cell.angle_alpha   90.00
_cell.angle_beta   90.00
_cell.angle_gamma   90.00
#
_symmetry.space_group_name_H-M   'P 1'
#
loop_
_entity.id
_entity.type
_entity.pdbx_description
1 polymer ?
#
loop_
_entity_poly.entity_id
_entity_poly.type
_entity_poly.pdbx_seq_one_letter_code
_entity_poly.pdbx_strand_id
1 'polypeptide(L)'
;KLIGLFGLGDPVFALSARDNWIGWDMEAKKRNLYHVMDAYVLGAVPPYSSLLCGKLIAMLACSNEVRSAFRKKYAGSKSFIRQESRKPYLALLTTTSALGRSSIYNRIRVNGYSYWTSVGFTQGSGEFHFSNGVYEQIRAYVEEYCKPSAKNAAWGNGFRNKREVIRKCLASVGLSADLIYHGIRREIFIAPLGKDALRFLRGEVSRPCFFDWSVADLSRRFLERWLVSRAQRFPQYKGYSREEYRLWPRKQGINKPKGRNT
;
A
#
# COMPACT_ATOMS: atom_id res chain seq x y z
N LYS A 1 15.27 12.94 -13.94
CA LYS A 1 14.26 13.69 -13.13
C LYS A 1 13.26 12.67 -12.56
N LEU A 2 12.77 12.86 -11.32
CA LEU A 2 11.82 11.94 -10.67
C LEU A 2 10.39 12.46 -10.83
N ILE A 3 9.51 11.68 -11.46
CA ILE A 3 8.08 12.05 -11.65
C ILE A 3 7.25 11.67 -10.43
N GLY A 4 7.56 10.53 -9.84
CA GLY A 4 6.81 9.94 -8.74
C GLY A 4 7.35 8.55 -8.42
N LEU A 5 6.70 7.90 -7.48
CA LEU A 5 7.05 6.55 -7.08
C LEU A 5 5.82 5.77 -6.62
N PHE A 6 5.93 4.46 -6.71
CA PHE A 6 5.06 3.55 -5.99
C PHE A 6 5.91 2.48 -5.31
N GLY A 7 5.43 1.97 -4.17
CA GLY A 7 6.02 0.86 -3.45
C GLY A 7 4.98 -0.24 -3.30
N LEU A 8 5.35 -1.47 -3.65
CA LEU A 8 4.50 -2.66 -3.49
C LEU A 8 5.01 -3.51 -2.34
N GLY A 9 4.12 -3.91 -1.44
CA GLY A 9 4.42 -4.73 -0.29
C GLY A 9 3.34 -5.76 0.00
N ASP A 10 3.60 -6.61 0.99
CA ASP A 10 2.66 -7.65 1.39
C ASP A 10 1.31 -7.03 1.76
N PRO A 11 0.20 -7.58 1.27
CA PRO A 11 -1.10 -6.98 1.45
C PRO A 11 -1.61 -7.14 2.88
N VAL A 12 -2.40 -6.16 3.35
CA VAL A 12 -3.07 -6.24 4.65
C VAL A 12 -3.95 -7.49 4.71
N PHE A 13 -3.67 -8.38 5.65
CA PHE A 13 -4.40 -9.65 5.77
C PHE A 13 -5.89 -9.45 6.14
N ALA A 14 -6.20 -8.48 7.00
CA ALA A 14 -7.54 -8.19 7.48
C ALA A 14 -8.14 -6.96 6.75
N LEU A 15 -8.52 -7.14 5.49
CA LEU A 15 -9.11 -6.08 4.65
C LEU A 15 -10.47 -6.53 4.11
N SER A 16 -11.50 -6.43 4.94
CA SER A 16 -12.83 -7.02 4.68
C SER A 16 -13.48 -6.54 3.38
N ALA A 17 -13.38 -5.26 3.03
CA ALA A 17 -13.99 -4.77 1.79
C ALA A 17 -13.39 -5.42 0.53
N ARG A 18 -12.06 -5.66 0.52
CA ARG A 18 -11.40 -6.43 -0.55
C ARG A 18 -11.91 -7.86 -0.53
N ASP A 19 -11.88 -8.51 0.63
CA ASP A 19 -12.23 -9.93 0.76
C ASP A 19 -13.68 -10.17 0.29
N ASN A 20 -14.62 -9.31 0.69
CA ASN A 20 -16.02 -9.37 0.27
C ASN A 20 -16.18 -9.10 -1.23
N TRP A 21 -15.46 -8.13 -1.78
CA TRP A 21 -15.49 -7.85 -3.22
C TRP A 21 -14.95 -9.02 -4.04
N ILE A 22 -13.89 -9.68 -3.56
CA ILE A 22 -13.36 -10.89 -4.19
C ILE A 22 -14.31 -12.07 -3.98
N GLY A 23 -15.02 -12.16 -2.85
CA GLY A 23 -15.80 -13.34 -2.45
C GLY A 23 -14.93 -14.38 -1.73
N TRP A 24 -13.94 -13.93 -0.96
CA TRP A 24 -13.07 -14.81 -0.19
C TRP A 24 -13.62 -15.13 1.19
N ASP A 25 -13.59 -16.41 1.52
CA ASP A 25 -13.55 -16.87 2.91
C ASP A 25 -12.12 -16.85 3.47
N MET A 26 -11.95 -17.31 4.72
CA MET A 26 -10.65 -17.33 5.39
C MET A 26 -9.62 -18.22 4.68
N GLU A 27 -10.02 -19.37 4.16
CA GLU A 27 -9.11 -20.35 3.55
C GLU A 27 -8.71 -19.95 2.12
N ALA A 28 -9.67 -19.45 1.33
CA ALA A 28 -9.43 -18.84 0.03
C ALA A 28 -8.46 -17.66 0.16
N LYS A 29 -8.67 -16.79 1.15
CA LYS A 29 -7.74 -15.69 1.43
C LYS A 29 -6.33 -16.20 1.74
N LYS A 30 -6.18 -17.12 2.70
CA LYS A 30 -4.85 -17.66 3.08
C LYS A 30 -4.09 -18.25 1.89
N ARG A 31 -4.81 -18.89 0.95
CA ARG A 31 -4.23 -19.47 -0.26
C ARG A 31 -3.84 -18.40 -1.29
N ASN A 32 -4.74 -17.47 -1.57
CA ASN A 32 -4.65 -16.62 -2.75
C ASN A 32 -4.05 -15.23 -2.51
N LEU A 33 -3.88 -14.81 -1.25
CA LEU A 33 -3.33 -13.50 -0.91
C LEU A 33 -1.91 -13.27 -1.48
N TYR A 34 -1.15 -14.34 -1.73
CA TYR A 34 0.16 -14.28 -2.39
C TYR A 34 0.13 -13.65 -3.79
N HIS A 35 -1.02 -13.68 -4.46
CA HIS A 35 -1.22 -13.11 -5.80
C HIS A 35 -1.64 -11.62 -5.76
N VAL A 36 -1.61 -11.00 -4.58
CA VAL A 36 -2.05 -9.64 -4.33
C VAL A 36 -0.90 -8.85 -3.69
N MET A 37 -0.75 -7.59 -4.06
CA MET A 37 0.21 -6.66 -3.43
C MET A 37 -0.48 -5.34 -3.07
N ASP A 38 -0.13 -4.78 -1.92
CA ASP A 38 -0.57 -3.44 -1.52
C ASP A 38 0.42 -2.40 -2.04
N ALA A 39 -0.08 -1.43 -2.79
CA ALA A 39 0.63 -0.22 -3.13
C ALA A 39 0.59 0.75 -1.94
N TYR A 40 1.49 0.55 -0.98
CA TYR A 40 1.54 1.31 0.29
C TYR A 40 2.09 2.73 0.10
N VAL A 41 2.85 2.96 -0.96
CA VAL A 41 3.17 4.30 -1.48
C VAL A 41 2.74 4.33 -2.93
N LEU A 42 2.05 5.39 -3.33
CA LEU A 42 1.65 5.61 -4.72
C LEU A 42 1.36 7.09 -4.92
N GLY A 43 2.23 7.79 -5.65
CA GLY A 43 2.03 9.21 -5.90
C GLY A 43 3.10 9.85 -6.77
N ALA A 44 2.80 11.06 -7.22
CA ALA A 44 3.75 11.91 -7.93
C ALA A 44 4.37 12.93 -6.98
N VAL A 45 5.60 13.34 -7.30
CA VAL A 45 6.31 14.39 -6.57
C VAL A 45 6.20 15.72 -7.33
N PRO A 46 6.33 16.87 -6.67
CA PRO A 46 6.41 18.15 -7.34
C PRO A 46 7.56 18.21 -8.35
N PRO A 47 7.40 18.93 -9.47
CA PRO A 47 6.18 19.66 -9.85
C PRO A 47 5.10 18.77 -10.49
N TYR A 48 5.42 17.50 -10.77
CA TYR A 48 4.57 16.58 -11.53
C TYR A 48 3.25 16.21 -10.83
N SER A 49 3.20 16.31 -9.49
CA SER A 49 1.95 16.18 -8.73
C SER A 49 0.88 17.17 -9.20
N SER A 50 1.24 18.41 -9.52
CA SER A 50 0.33 19.43 -10.06
C SER A 50 -0.22 19.09 -11.46
N LEU A 51 0.55 18.29 -12.20
CA LEU A 51 0.25 17.82 -13.56
C LEU A 51 -0.53 16.50 -13.58
N LEU A 52 -1.11 16.09 -12.46
CA LEU A 52 -1.88 14.85 -12.30
C LEU A 52 -1.05 13.59 -12.53
N CYS A 53 0.29 13.66 -12.46
CA CYS A 53 1.13 12.49 -12.66
C CYS A 53 0.93 11.41 -11.59
N GLY A 54 0.22 11.68 -10.49
CA GLY A 54 -0.25 10.63 -9.58
C GLY A 54 -1.10 9.57 -10.29
N LYS A 55 -1.91 9.98 -11.29
CA LYS A 55 -2.65 9.04 -12.15
C LYS A 55 -1.74 8.25 -13.07
N LEU A 56 -0.68 8.88 -13.59
CA LEU A 56 0.33 8.19 -14.37
C LEU A 56 0.97 7.08 -13.53
N ILE A 57 1.45 7.41 -12.32
CA ILE A 57 2.05 6.44 -11.41
C ILE A 57 1.07 5.30 -11.07
N ALA A 58 -0.21 5.62 -10.83
CA ALA A 58 -1.25 4.62 -10.60
C ALA A 58 -1.48 3.69 -11.80
N MET A 59 -1.42 4.22 -13.02
CA MET A 59 -1.51 3.41 -14.24
C MET A 59 -0.26 2.55 -14.42
N LEU A 60 0.93 3.13 -14.26
CA LEU A 60 2.21 2.44 -14.42
C LEU A 60 2.37 1.29 -13.42
N ALA A 61 1.80 1.40 -12.22
CA ALA A 61 1.75 0.27 -11.28
C ALA A 61 1.07 -0.97 -11.88
N CYS A 62 0.16 -0.81 -12.84
CA CYS A 62 -0.57 -1.90 -13.49
C CYS A 62 0.17 -2.51 -14.70
N SER A 63 1.39 -2.05 -15.01
CA SER A 63 2.05 -2.37 -16.28
C SER A 63 2.62 -3.80 -16.36
N ASN A 64 2.92 -4.22 -17.59
CA ASN A 64 3.62 -5.47 -17.89
C ASN A 64 4.96 -5.58 -17.16
N GLU A 65 5.69 -4.47 -17.07
CA GLU A 65 7.00 -4.34 -16.46
C GLU A 65 6.93 -4.59 -14.96
N VAL A 66 5.90 -4.07 -14.28
CA VAL A 66 5.68 -4.35 -12.85
C VAL A 66 5.39 -5.82 -12.61
N ARG A 67 4.52 -6.44 -13.42
CA ARG A 67 4.25 -7.88 -13.33
C ARG A 67 5.49 -8.71 -13.63
N SER A 68 6.32 -8.27 -14.56
CA SER A 68 7.58 -8.92 -14.89
C SER A 68 8.59 -8.81 -13.75
N ALA A 69 8.68 -7.65 -13.11
CA ALA A 69 9.53 -7.44 -11.93
C ALA A 69 9.05 -8.32 -10.75
N PHE A 70 7.74 -8.37 -10.49
CA PHE A 70 7.16 -9.28 -9.51
C PHE A 70 7.53 -10.74 -9.81
N ARG A 71 7.32 -11.18 -11.06
CA ARG A 71 7.67 -12.54 -11.48
C ARG A 71 9.14 -12.86 -11.23
N LYS A 72 10.05 -11.96 -11.61
CA LYS A 72 11.49 -12.14 -11.39
C LYS A 72 11.84 -12.23 -9.90
N LYS A 73 11.22 -11.39 -9.06
CA LYS A 73 11.48 -11.35 -7.62
C LYS A 73 10.98 -12.61 -6.88
N TYR A 74 9.83 -13.14 -7.27
CA TYR A 74 9.14 -14.20 -6.53
C TYR A 74 9.14 -15.56 -7.22
N ALA A 75 9.76 -15.70 -8.40
CA ALA A 75 9.92 -16.99 -9.07
C ALA A 75 10.76 -17.95 -8.23
N GLY A 76 10.27 -19.19 -8.05
CA GLY A 76 10.96 -20.24 -7.31
C GLY A 76 10.99 -20.04 -5.79
N SER A 77 10.41 -18.97 -5.26
CA SER A 77 10.33 -18.74 -3.81
C SER A 77 9.32 -19.68 -3.16
N LYS A 78 9.74 -20.36 -2.09
CA LYS A 78 8.84 -21.12 -1.22
C LYS A 78 8.23 -20.20 -0.17
N SER A 79 6.93 -20.36 0.09
CA SER A 79 6.30 -19.66 1.21
C SER A 79 6.88 -20.13 2.54
N PHE A 80 7.22 -19.19 3.44
CA PHE A 80 7.85 -19.55 4.71
C PHE A 80 6.97 -20.49 5.56
N ILE A 81 5.66 -20.20 5.59
CA ILE A 81 4.69 -20.90 6.47
C ILE A 81 4.29 -22.26 5.89
N ARG A 82 3.99 -22.34 4.57
CA ARG A 82 3.46 -23.57 3.97
C ARG A 82 4.51 -24.39 3.21
N GLN A 83 5.70 -23.83 2.99
CA GLN A 83 6.76 -24.44 2.15
C GLN A 83 6.32 -24.77 0.72
N GLU A 84 5.19 -24.21 0.28
CA GLU A 84 4.65 -24.34 -1.07
C GLU A 84 5.35 -23.39 -2.04
N SER A 85 5.65 -23.89 -3.25
CA SER A 85 6.02 -23.07 -4.41
C SER A 85 4.76 -22.64 -5.16
N ARG A 86 4.66 -21.36 -5.48
CA ARG A 86 3.49 -20.77 -6.17
C ARG A 86 3.93 -20.11 -7.45
N LYS A 87 3.08 -20.18 -8.48
CA LYS A 87 3.32 -19.43 -9.72
C LYS A 87 3.26 -17.94 -9.39
N PRO A 88 4.29 -17.13 -9.68
CA PRO A 88 4.34 -15.72 -9.27
C PRO A 88 3.46 -14.85 -10.18
N TYR A 89 2.15 -15.04 -10.09
CA TYR A 89 1.14 -14.27 -10.79
C TYR A 89 0.66 -13.13 -9.90
N LEU A 90 1.05 -11.90 -10.23
CA LEU A 90 0.51 -10.70 -9.62
C LEU A 90 -0.85 -10.39 -10.28
N ALA A 91 -1.93 -10.81 -9.65
CA ALA A 91 -3.28 -10.73 -10.22
C ALA A 91 -4.02 -9.44 -9.84
N LEU A 92 -3.72 -8.87 -8.68
CA LEU A 92 -4.44 -7.72 -8.12
C LEU A 92 -3.48 -6.80 -7.38
N LEU A 93 -3.66 -5.49 -7.57
CA LEU A 93 -3.10 -4.49 -6.69
C LEU A 93 -4.19 -3.88 -5.83
N THR A 94 -3.83 -3.50 -4.62
CA THR A 94 -4.71 -2.85 -3.64
C THR A 94 -4.03 -1.59 -3.13
N THR A 95 -4.81 -0.55 -2.82
CA THR A 95 -4.30 0.65 -2.15
C THR A 95 -5.40 1.25 -1.28
N THR A 96 -5.01 1.98 -0.24
CA THR A 96 -5.93 2.80 0.54
C THR A 96 -5.71 4.28 0.25
N SER A 97 -6.75 5.09 0.36
CA SER A 97 -6.59 6.55 0.42
C SER A 97 -5.87 6.98 1.70
N ALA A 98 -5.33 8.20 1.70
CA ALA A 98 -4.74 8.79 2.90
C ALA A 98 -5.82 9.14 3.95
N LEU A 99 -6.87 9.86 3.52
CA LEU A 99 -8.01 10.31 4.32
C LEU A 99 -9.28 10.24 3.45
N GLY A 100 -10.27 9.43 3.83
CA GLY A 100 -11.57 9.43 3.15
C GLY A 100 -11.51 9.09 1.65
N ARG A 101 -12.10 9.91 0.78
CA ARG A 101 -12.13 9.66 -0.67
C ARG A 101 -10.85 10.10 -1.38
N SER A 102 -10.32 9.27 -2.29
CA SER A 102 -9.16 9.66 -3.12
C SER A 102 -9.59 10.22 -4.48
N SER A 103 -9.11 11.41 -4.83
CA SER A 103 -9.31 12.01 -6.16
C SER A 103 -8.42 11.40 -7.25
N ILE A 104 -7.33 10.71 -6.86
CA ILE A 104 -6.38 10.09 -7.80
C ILE A 104 -7.01 8.87 -8.45
N TYR A 105 -7.54 7.93 -7.65
CA TYR A 105 -7.94 6.60 -8.10
C TYR A 105 -9.36 6.56 -8.69
N ASN A 106 -10.28 7.38 -8.17
CA ASN A 106 -11.71 7.36 -8.54
C ASN A 106 -12.03 7.72 -10.01
N ARG A 107 -11.04 8.18 -10.81
CA ARG A 107 -11.27 8.69 -12.18
C ARG A 107 -10.16 8.31 -13.18
N ILE A 108 -9.53 7.15 -13.00
CA ILE A 108 -8.53 6.66 -13.97
C ILE A 108 -9.24 5.76 -14.98
N ARG A 109 -9.96 6.41 -15.90
CA ARG A 109 -10.70 5.76 -16.99
C ARG A 109 -10.17 6.23 -18.33
N VAL A 110 -9.63 5.32 -19.14
CA VAL A 110 -9.09 5.60 -20.48
C VAL A 110 -9.42 4.42 -21.40
N ASN A 111 -9.96 4.72 -22.59
CA ASN A 111 -10.27 3.73 -23.64
C ASN A 111 -11.09 2.53 -23.14
N GLY A 112 -12.13 2.79 -22.33
CA GLY A 112 -13.01 1.75 -21.78
C GLY A 112 -12.46 1.00 -20.58
N TYR A 113 -11.20 1.20 -20.18
CA TYR A 113 -10.60 0.57 -19.01
C TYR A 113 -10.74 1.44 -17.77
N SER A 114 -11.20 0.86 -16.66
CA SER A 114 -11.09 1.43 -15.31
C SER A 114 -9.92 0.76 -14.60
N TYR A 115 -8.81 1.49 -14.44
CA TYR A 115 -7.58 0.93 -13.87
C TYR A 115 -7.70 0.66 -12.38
N TRP A 116 -8.43 1.53 -11.66
CA TRP A 116 -8.67 1.42 -10.23
C TRP A 116 -10.16 1.54 -9.94
N THR A 117 -10.65 0.72 -9.00
CA THR A 117 -12.07 0.70 -8.60
C THR A 117 -12.17 0.76 -7.09
N SER A 118 -13.04 1.62 -6.56
CA SER A 118 -13.36 1.69 -5.14
C SER A 118 -14.24 0.49 -4.74
N VAL A 119 -13.89 -0.17 -3.64
CA VAL A 119 -14.61 -1.36 -3.15
C VAL A 119 -15.14 -1.22 -1.72
N GLY A 120 -15.03 -0.03 -1.14
CA GLY A 120 -15.53 0.28 0.19
C GLY A 120 -14.48 0.96 1.06
N PHE A 121 -14.63 0.85 2.37
CA PHE A 121 -13.84 1.58 3.35
C PHE A 121 -13.32 0.66 4.45
N THR A 122 -12.15 0.98 4.99
CA THR A 122 -11.70 0.44 6.26
C THR A 122 -12.58 0.94 7.41
N GLN A 123 -12.60 0.21 8.52
CA GLN A 123 -13.21 0.70 9.78
C GLN A 123 -12.32 1.71 10.51
N GLY A 124 -11.02 1.73 10.23
CA GLY A 124 -10.05 2.57 10.94
C GLY A 124 -9.74 2.00 12.33
N SER A 125 -8.77 1.09 12.38
CA SER A 125 -8.23 0.58 13.63
C SER A 125 -6.73 0.85 13.72
N GLY A 126 -6.25 1.19 14.91
CA GLY A 126 -4.86 1.54 15.13
C GLY A 126 -4.61 1.90 16.58
N GLU A 127 -3.35 2.16 16.90
CA GLU A 127 -2.88 2.43 18.25
C GLU A 127 -2.53 3.90 18.50
N PHE A 128 -2.63 4.77 17.50
CA PHE A 128 -2.12 6.14 17.61
C PHE A 128 -2.81 6.95 18.70
N HIS A 129 -4.06 6.67 19.02
CA HIS A 129 -4.78 7.34 20.12
C HIS A 129 -4.39 6.80 21.51
N PHE A 130 -3.55 5.77 21.58
CA PHE A 130 -2.87 5.32 22.80
C PHE A 130 -1.40 5.79 22.84
N SER A 131 -0.99 6.68 21.93
CA SER A 131 0.35 7.25 21.95
C SER A 131 0.50 8.28 23.09
N ASN A 132 1.71 8.82 23.28
CA ASN A 132 2.09 9.77 24.36
C ASN A 132 2.28 9.14 25.76
N GLY A 133 2.96 7.99 25.84
CA GLY A 133 3.34 7.36 27.11
C GLY A 133 2.28 6.46 27.73
N VAL A 134 1.02 6.55 27.26
CA VAL A 134 -0.07 5.66 27.69
C VAL A 134 0.19 4.21 27.26
N TYR A 135 0.73 4.00 26.05
CA TYR A 135 1.04 2.66 25.55
C TYR A 135 2.05 1.91 26.44
N GLU A 136 3.03 2.62 27.00
CA GLU A 136 4.08 2.07 27.85
C GLU A 136 3.51 1.60 29.19
N GLN A 137 2.56 2.35 29.76
CA GLN A 137 1.81 1.94 30.94
C GLN A 137 0.91 0.73 30.65
N ILE A 138 0.18 0.76 29.53
CA ILE A 138 -0.62 -0.37 29.03
C ILE A 138 0.24 -1.63 28.90
N ARG A 139 1.45 -1.49 28.35
CA ARG A 139 2.37 -2.59 28.15
C ARG A 139 2.88 -3.16 29.47
N ALA A 140 3.33 -2.31 30.39
CA ALA A 140 3.79 -2.74 31.71
C ALA A 140 2.69 -3.52 32.46
N TYR A 141 1.47 -2.98 32.48
CA TYR A 141 0.32 -3.65 33.08
C TYR A 141 0.05 -5.02 32.45
N VAL A 142 0.06 -5.11 31.12
CA VAL A 142 -0.23 -6.37 30.41
C VAL A 142 0.88 -7.41 30.60
N GLU A 143 2.15 -6.99 30.70
CA GLU A 143 3.27 -7.89 30.99
C GLU A 143 3.21 -8.46 32.42
N GLU A 144 2.65 -7.71 33.37
CA GLU A 144 2.48 -8.15 34.77
C GLU A 144 1.22 -9.01 35.00
N TYR A 145 0.08 -8.62 34.42
CA TYR A 145 -1.22 -9.19 34.78
C TYR A 145 -1.86 -10.08 33.71
N CYS A 146 -1.35 -10.10 32.48
CA CYS A 146 -1.96 -10.83 31.37
C CYS A 146 -1.05 -11.90 30.76
N LYS A 147 -1.65 -12.97 30.24
CA LYS A 147 -0.91 -13.99 29.47
C LYS A 147 -0.90 -13.66 27.97
N PRO A 148 0.24 -13.77 27.28
CA PRO A 148 0.29 -13.67 25.82
C PRO A 148 -0.59 -14.72 25.13
N SER A 149 -1.17 -14.35 23.99
CA SER A 149 -1.80 -15.29 23.06
C SER A 149 -0.73 -16.10 22.35
N ALA A 150 -1.06 -17.36 22.01
CA ALA A 150 -0.14 -18.26 21.33
C ALA A 150 0.44 -17.61 20.06
N LYS A 151 1.77 -17.54 20.01
CA LYS A 151 2.55 -17.06 18.87
C LYS A 151 3.14 -18.28 18.16
N ASN A 152 3.32 -18.19 16.84
CA ASN A 152 4.09 -19.21 16.14
C ASN A 152 5.52 -19.24 16.75
N ALA A 153 6.06 -20.42 17.06
CA ALA A 153 7.34 -20.58 17.74
C ALA A 153 8.49 -19.82 17.04
N ALA A 154 8.41 -19.62 15.72
CA ALA A 154 9.40 -18.87 14.95
C ALA A 154 9.34 -17.33 15.14
N TRP A 155 8.36 -16.79 15.87
CA TRP A 155 8.09 -15.34 15.99
C TRP A 155 8.42 -14.77 17.38
N GLY A 156 9.16 -15.54 18.18
CA GLY A 156 9.61 -15.18 19.52
C GLY A 156 8.56 -15.37 20.61
N ASN A 157 8.96 -15.05 21.85
CA ASN A 157 8.12 -15.15 23.04
C ASN A 157 7.42 -13.80 23.37
N GLY A 158 6.31 -13.85 24.10
CA GLY A 158 5.55 -12.66 24.52
C GLY A 158 4.39 -12.28 23.59
N PHE A 159 3.83 -11.09 23.79
CA PHE A 159 2.66 -10.61 23.04
C PHE A 159 2.95 -10.53 21.53
N ARG A 160 1.94 -10.85 20.72
CA ARG A 160 2.10 -10.93 19.26
C ARG A 160 2.37 -9.58 18.62
N ASN A 161 1.64 -8.56 19.04
CA ASN A 161 1.70 -7.19 18.50
C ASN A 161 1.00 -6.19 19.43
N LYS A 162 1.18 -4.89 19.17
CA LYS A 162 0.54 -3.79 19.94
C LYS A 162 -0.97 -3.94 20.07
N ARG A 163 -1.64 -4.44 19.01
CA ARG A 163 -3.08 -4.66 18.98
C ARG A 163 -3.53 -5.65 20.05
N GLU A 164 -2.76 -6.73 20.24
CA GLU A 164 -3.04 -7.70 21.30
C GLU A 164 -2.86 -7.10 22.68
N VAL A 165 -1.75 -6.37 22.90
CA VAL A 165 -1.45 -5.72 24.17
C VAL A 165 -2.61 -4.81 24.58
N ILE A 166 -3.01 -3.89 23.69
CA ILE A 166 -4.11 -2.96 23.95
C ILE A 166 -5.42 -3.71 24.23
N ARG A 167 -5.81 -4.69 23.42
CA ARG A 167 -7.07 -5.42 23.61
C ARG A 167 -7.10 -6.20 24.93
N LYS A 168 -5.98 -6.80 25.35
CA LYS A 168 -5.88 -7.50 26.63
C LYS A 168 -5.97 -6.54 27.81
N CYS A 169 -5.28 -5.40 27.74
CA CYS A 169 -5.39 -4.35 28.76
C CYS A 169 -6.82 -3.89 28.92
N LEU A 170 -7.47 -3.48 27.82
CA LEU A 170 -8.86 -2.99 27.82
C LEU A 170 -9.80 -4.01 28.47
N ALA A 171 -9.74 -5.27 28.03
CA ALA A 171 -10.56 -6.33 28.61
C ALA A 171 -10.30 -6.55 30.11
N SER A 172 -9.03 -6.51 30.53
CA SER A 172 -8.63 -6.71 31.93
C SER A 172 -9.15 -5.61 32.87
N VAL A 173 -9.28 -4.38 32.37
CA VAL A 173 -9.80 -3.23 33.15
C VAL A 173 -11.30 -2.99 32.94
N GLY A 174 -12.03 -3.93 32.32
CA GLY A 174 -13.47 -3.83 32.10
C GLY A 174 -13.91 -2.89 30.97
N LEU A 175 -12.98 -2.49 30.09
CA LEU A 175 -13.27 -1.65 28.93
C LEU A 175 -13.46 -2.49 27.65
N SER A 176 -14.24 -1.94 26.72
CA SER A 176 -14.47 -2.59 25.42
C SER A 176 -13.19 -2.67 24.59
N ALA A 177 -12.88 -3.85 24.06
CA ALA A 177 -11.79 -4.07 23.12
C ALA A 177 -11.97 -3.33 21.78
N ASP A 178 -13.17 -2.81 21.52
CA ASP A 178 -13.48 -2.03 20.33
C ASP A 178 -12.99 -0.58 20.41
N LEU A 179 -12.49 -0.13 21.57
CA LEU A 179 -11.81 1.16 21.68
C LEU A 179 -10.53 1.25 20.84
N ILE A 180 -10.08 0.15 20.23
CA ILE A 180 -9.01 0.16 19.22
C ILE A 180 -9.44 0.71 17.85
N TYR A 181 -10.75 0.86 17.62
CA TYR A 181 -11.30 1.42 16.40
C TYR A 181 -11.49 2.94 16.59
N HIS A 182 -10.59 3.72 15.99
CA HIS A 182 -10.63 5.18 16.00
C HIS A 182 -11.56 5.75 14.91
N GLY A 183 -12.13 4.92 14.03
CA GLY A 183 -13.14 5.35 13.05
C GLY A 183 -12.61 6.19 11.89
N ILE A 184 -11.28 6.37 11.74
CA ILE A 184 -10.71 7.07 10.58
C ILE A 184 -10.72 6.10 9.41
N ARG A 185 -11.77 6.22 8.60
CA ARG A 185 -12.04 5.38 7.44
C ARG A 185 -11.17 5.79 6.26
N ARG A 186 -10.56 4.81 5.61
CA ARG A 186 -9.82 4.97 4.35
C ARG A 186 -10.53 4.20 3.25
N GLU A 187 -10.74 4.85 2.12
CA GLU A 187 -11.32 4.21 0.93
C GLU A 187 -10.33 3.19 0.37
N ILE A 188 -10.82 2.01 0.02
CA ILE A 188 -10.03 0.90 -0.50
C ILE A 188 -10.25 0.84 -2.01
N PHE A 189 -9.14 0.80 -2.73
CA PHE A 189 -9.11 0.67 -4.17
C PHE A 189 -8.41 -0.60 -4.58
N ILE A 190 -8.86 -1.14 -5.71
CA ILE A 190 -8.29 -2.33 -6.32
C ILE A 190 -7.98 -2.08 -7.80
N ALA A 191 -6.99 -2.77 -8.31
CA ALA A 191 -6.61 -2.79 -9.72
C ALA A 191 -6.37 -4.23 -10.19
N PRO A 192 -7.39 -4.89 -10.78
CA PRO A 192 -7.23 -6.20 -11.39
C PRO A 192 -6.29 -6.09 -12.60
N LEU A 193 -5.28 -6.94 -12.68
CA LEU A 193 -4.26 -6.87 -13.73
C LEU A 193 -4.54 -7.78 -14.93
N GLY A 194 -5.70 -8.44 -14.95
CA GLY A 194 -6.13 -9.32 -16.03
C GLY A 194 -7.65 -9.44 -16.11
N LYS A 195 -8.13 -9.91 -17.27
CA LYS A 195 -9.56 -10.11 -17.58
C LYS A 195 -10.20 -11.13 -16.64
N ASP A 196 -9.45 -12.17 -16.30
CA ASP A 196 -9.89 -13.24 -15.40
C ASP A 196 -9.23 -13.14 -14.02
N ALA A 197 -8.66 -11.98 -13.65
CA ALA A 197 -7.96 -11.83 -12.37
C ALA A 197 -8.85 -12.19 -11.18
N LEU A 198 -10.10 -11.76 -11.18
CA LEU A 198 -11.06 -12.08 -10.12
C LEU A 198 -11.40 -13.58 -10.08
N ARG A 199 -11.69 -14.18 -11.23
CA ARG A 199 -11.98 -15.62 -11.37
C ARG A 199 -10.79 -16.47 -10.93
N PHE A 200 -9.58 -16.06 -11.28
CA PHE A 200 -8.33 -16.69 -10.85
C PHE A 200 -8.18 -16.62 -9.33
N LEU A 201 -8.42 -15.45 -8.72
CA LEU A 201 -8.35 -15.29 -7.26
C LEU A 201 -9.42 -16.12 -6.53
N ARG A 202 -10.55 -16.42 -7.17
CA ARG A 202 -11.58 -17.34 -6.67
C ARG A 202 -11.26 -18.82 -6.90
N GLY A 203 -10.22 -19.13 -7.68
CA GLY A 203 -9.85 -20.50 -8.04
C GLY A 203 -10.67 -21.10 -9.19
N GLU A 204 -11.46 -20.29 -9.90
CA GLU A 204 -12.30 -20.73 -11.02
C GLU A 204 -11.49 -20.99 -12.30
N VAL A 205 -10.33 -20.33 -12.44
CA VAL A 205 -9.42 -20.51 -13.58
C VAL A 205 -7.97 -20.62 -13.10
N SER A 206 -7.12 -21.27 -13.90
CA SER A 206 -5.71 -21.51 -13.55
C SER A 206 -4.78 -20.32 -13.81
N ARG A 207 -5.22 -19.31 -14.59
CA ARG A 207 -4.44 -18.12 -14.93
C ARG A 207 -5.35 -16.88 -15.05
N PRO A 208 -4.89 -15.69 -14.63
CA PRO A 208 -5.71 -14.47 -14.59
C PRO A 208 -5.93 -13.76 -15.94
N CYS A 209 -5.39 -14.28 -17.06
CA CYS A 209 -5.43 -13.66 -18.40
C CYS A 209 -5.08 -12.15 -18.37
N PHE A 210 -3.78 -11.84 -18.22
CA PHE A 210 -3.31 -10.48 -17.99
C PHE A 210 -3.61 -9.50 -19.13
N PHE A 211 -3.86 -8.24 -18.78
CA PHE A 211 -3.94 -7.16 -19.76
C PHE A 211 -2.55 -6.85 -20.34
N ASP A 212 -2.48 -6.60 -21.64
CA ASP A 212 -1.25 -6.13 -22.27
C ASP A 212 -1.16 -4.60 -22.16
N TRP A 213 -0.47 -4.13 -21.12
CA TRP A 213 -0.32 -2.72 -20.79
C TRP A 213 1.17 -2.41 -20.60
N SER A 214 1.85 -2.04 -21.68
CA SER A 214 3.23 -1.57 -21.59
C SER A 214 3.32 -0.20 -20.92
N VAL A 215 4.46 0.12 -20.29
CA VAL A 215 4.73 1.47 -19.78
C VAL A 215 4.57 2.51 -20.89
N ALA A 216 5.01 2.19 -22.11
CA ALA A 216 4.90 3.09 -23.26
C ALA A 216 3.43 3.41 -23.59
N ASP A 217 2.57 2.40 -23.69
CA ASP A 217 1.15 2.60 -23.99
C ASP A 217 0.41 3.34 -22.88
N LEU A 218 0.66 2.98 -21.62
CA LEU A 218 0.06 3.65 -20.47
C LEU A 218 0.49 5.11 -20.38
N SER A 219 1.77 5.38 -20.65
CA SER A 219 2.30 6.74 -20.68
C SER A 219 1.64 7.54 -21.79
N ARG A 220 1.59 7.02 -23.02
CA ARG A 220 0.94 7.67 -24.15
C ARG A 220 -0.54 7.98 -23.87
N ARG A 221 -1.29 7.01 -23.37
CA ARG A 221 -2.70 7.19 -22.96
C ARG A 221 -2.86 8.28 -21.90
N PHE A 222 -1.97 8.35 -20.92
CA PHE A 222 -1.98 9.40 -19.91
C PHE A 222 -1.65 10.78 -20.50
N LEU A 223 -0.67 10.85 -21.39
CA LEU A 223 -0.24 12.08 -22.07
C LEU A 223 -1.40 12.69 -22.86
N GLU A 224 -2.00 11.89 -23.74
CA GLU A 224 -3.13 12.27 -24.60
C GLU A 224 -4.35 12.66 -23.77
N ARG A 225 -4.68 11.88 -22.73
CA ARG A 225 -5.91 12.08 -21.96
C ARG A 225 -5.85 13.26 -20.99
N TRP A 226 -4.70 13.48 -20.35
CA TRP A 226 -4.59 14.40 -19.22
C TRP A 226 -3.43 15.37 -19.32
N LEU A 227 -2.20 14.91 -19.62
CA LEU A 227 -1.02 15.73 -19.39
C LEU A 227 -1.03 17.00 -20.25
N VAL A 228 -1.25 16.86 -21.56
CA VAL A 228 -1.13 17.98 -22.52
C VAL A 228 -2.11 19.10 -22.15
N SER A 229 -3.40 18.78 -22.03
CA SER A 229 -4.42 19.77 -21.66
C SER A 229 -4.27 20.30 -20.23
N ARG A 230 -3.67 19.53 -19.31
CA ARG A 230 -3.38 20.01 -17.94
C ARG A 230 -2.22 20.99 -17.94
N ALA A 231 -1.13 20.68 -18.64
CA ALA A 231 0.05 21.52 -18.72
C ALA A 231 -0.23 22.87 -19.42
N GLN A 232 -1.09 22.88 -20.43
CA GLN A 232 -1.53 24.13 -21.08
C GLN A 232 -2.36 25.01 -20.14
N ARG A 233 -3.31 24.43 -19.40
CA ARG A 233 -4.18 25.17 -18.47
C ARG A 233 -3.49 25.59 -17.17
N PHE A 234 -2.48 24.84 -16.74
CA PHE A 234 -1.76 25.04 -15.48
C PHE A 234 -0.25 25.08 -15.72
N PRO A 235 0.29 26.16 -16.31
CA PRO A 235 1.71 26.25 -16.67
C PRO A 235 2.64 26.51 -15.49
N GLN A 236 2.13 26.64 -14.26
CA GLN A 236 2.90 27.02 -13.06
C GLN A 236 4.04 26.05 -12.76
N TYR A 237 3.93 24.78 -13.19
CA TYR A 237 5.00 23.79 -13.06
C TYR A 237 6.33 24.21 -13.69
N LYS A 238 6.31 25.14 -14.65
CA LYS A 238 7.52 25.68 -15.32
C LYS A 238 8.36 26.53 -14.37
N GLY A 239 7.72 27.21 -13.41
CA GLY A 239 8.39 28.06 -12.43
C GLY A 239 8.82 27.33 -11.15
N TYR A 240 8.57 26.03 -11.05
CA TYR A 240 8.84 25.27 -9.83
C TYR A 240 10.32 25.27 -9.44
N SER A 241 10.60 25.66 -8.20
CA SER A 241 11.90 25.49 -7.57
C SER A 241 11.87 24.37 -6.53
N ARG A 242 12.87 23.49 -6.57
CA ARG A 242 13.07 22.45 -5.53
C ARG A 242 13.26 23.03 -4.12
N GLU A 243 13.65 24.31 -4.05
CA GLU A 243 13.86 25.02 -2.79
C GLU A 243 12.54 25.22 -2.03
N GLU A 244 11.41 25.35 -2.74
CA GLU A 244 10.06 25.50 -2.15
C GLU A 244 9.61 24.27 -1.34
N TYR A 245 10.19 23.09 -1.61
CA TYR A 245 9.85 21.83 -0.96
C TYR A 245 10.94 21.33 0.00
N ARG A 246 11.94 22.16 0.27
CA ARG A 246 13.01 21.80 1.20
C ARG A 246 12.52 21.96 2.65
N LEU A 247 12.33 20.83 3.32
CA LEU A 247 11.95 20.79 4.74
C LEU A 247 13.13 21.02 5.70
N TRP A 248 14.36 20.69 5.27
CA TRP A 248 15.57 20.87 6.09
C TRP A 248 16.58 21.80 5.41
N PRO A 249 17.14 22.79 6.12
CA PRO A 249 18.17 23.64 5.57
C PRO A 249 19.39 22.82 5.14
N ARG A 250 20.15 23.31 4.15
CA ARG A 250 21.42 22.67 3.78
C ARG A 250 22.32 22.67 5.00
N LYS A 251 22.89 21.52 5.34
CA LYS A 251 24.03 21.48 6.25
C LYS A 251 25.08 22.45 5.70
N GLN A 252 25.31 23.56 6.40
CA GLN A 252 26.49 24.38 6.13
C GLN A 252 27.70 23.46 6.28
N GLY A 253 28.57 23.43 5.27
CA GLY A 253 29.78 22.63 5.35
C GLY A 253 30.54 23.02 6.60
N ILE A 254 30.74 22.08 7.51
CA ILE A 254 31.74 22.24 8.56
C ILE A 254 33.05 22.40 7.79
N ASN A 255 33.58 23.62 7.76
CA ASN A 255 34.96 23.87 7.34
C ASN A 255 35.83 23.00 8.25
N LYS A 256 36.26 21.83 7.76
CA LYS A 256 37.34 21.11 8.40
C LYS A 256 38.55 22.05 8.39
N PRO A 257 39.13 22.41 9.54
CA PRO A 257 40.36 23.17 9.53
C PRO A 257 41.39 22.38 8.73
N LYS A 258 42.01 23.03 7.74
CA LYS A 258 43.16 22.48 7.02
C LYS A 258 44.19 22.08 8.07
N GLY A 259 44.47 20.78 8.18
CA GLY A 259 45.56 20.29 9.00
C GLY A 259 46.84 21.02 8.61
N ARG A 260 47.51 21.61 9.60
CA ARG A 260 48.89 22.04 9.44
C ARG A 260 49.71 20.78 9.20
N ASN A 261 50.38 20.73 8.05
CA ASN A 261 51.52 19.83 7.88
C ASN A 261 52.63 20.38 8.79
N THR A 262 52.99 19.60 9.80
CA THR A 262 54.29 19.62 10.48
C THR A 262 54.87 18.24 10.34
#